data_AF-A0A7C9KY96-F1
#
_entry.id   AF-A0A7C9KY96-F1
#
_cell.length_a   1.000
_cell.length_b   1.000
_cell.length_c   1.000
_cell.angle_alpha   90.00
_cell.angle_beta   90.00
_cell.angle_gamma   90.00
#
_symmetry.space_group_name_H-M   'P 1'
#
loop_
_entity.id
_entity.type
_entity.pdbx_description
1 polymer ?
#
loop_
_entity_poly.entity_id
_entity_poly.type
_entity_poly.pdbx_seq_one_letter_code
_entity_poly.pdbx_strand_id
1 'polypeptide(L)'
;MFKASDLEDNFSVALAHGGTKSISPAVNQRNRDIEQILPDLFPLGPTDQDIWLRAGGDVSRLRLSGNGRAQWYGALRLISQGGGGGNISRDSLIDAALDEFPAHRELRGLR
;
A
#
# COMPACT_ATOMS: atom_id res chain seq x y z
N MET A 1 -31.17 30.23 8.20
CA MET A 1 -30.71 30.20 6.78
C MET A 1 -29.40 30.99 6.77
N PHE A 2 -28.18 30.47 6.61
CA PHE A 2 -27.66 29.30 5.91
C PHE A 2 -26.44 28.71 6.65
N LYS A 3 -26.18 27.44 6.35
CA LYS A 3 -25.14 26.53 6.83
C LYS A 3 -23.80 26.86 6.16
N ALA A 4 -22.72 26.94 6.94
CA ALA A 4 -21.34 26.92 6.43
C ALA A 4 -20.48 26.11 7.42
N SER A 5 -20.49 24.80 7.22
CA SER A 5 -19.54 23.86 7.82
C SER A 5 -18.59 23.41 6.70
N ASP A 6 -17.35 23.12 7.09
CA ASP A 6 -16.19 22.69 6.27
C ASP A 6 -15.51 23.86 5.54
N LEU A 7 -14.41 24.43 6.05
CA LEU A 7 -13.10 23.85 6.38
C LEU A 7 -12.54 22.97 5.25
N GLU A 8 -12.29 23.59 4.09
CA GLU A 8 -11.31 23.07 3.13
C GLU A 8 -10.18 24.10 3.00
N ASP A 9 -9.24 23.93 3.92
CA ASP A 9 -7.88 24.45 3.92
C ASP A 9 -7.15 23.90 2.68
N ASN A 10 -7.21 24.63 1.57
CA ASN A 10 -6.40 24.39 0.38
C ASN A 10 -5.31 25.47 0.32
N PHE A 11 -4.38 25.45 1.27
CA PHE A 11 -3.15 26.24 1.16
C PHE A 11 -2.14 25.52 0.28
N SER A 12 -2.30 25.63 -1.03
CA SER A 12 -1.24 25.33 -1.98
C SER A 12 -0.19 26.45 -1.95
N VAL A 13 0.75 26.35 -1.00
CA VAL A 13 2.01 27.10 -1.02
C VAL A 13 3.13 26.18 -1.51
N ALA A 14 3.54 26.36 -2.76
CA ALA A 14 4.86 25.97 -3.31
C ALA A 14 4.84 26.40 -4.79
N LEU A 15 5.22 27.64 -5.11
CA LEU A 15 6.61 28.06 -5.26
C LEU A 15 7.39 27.15 -6.23
N ALA A 16 7.46 27.63 -7.47
CA ALA A 16 8.58 27.59 -8.41
C ALA A 16 9.57 26.41 -8.37
N HIS A 17 9.69 25.77 -9.55
CA HIS A 17 10.83 24.98 -10.03
C HIS A 17 11.08 23.60 -9.38
N GLY A 18 10.63 22.55 -10.09
CA GLY A 18 11.36 21.29 -10.23
C GLY A 18 10.81 20.10 -9.45
N GLY A 19 10.18 19.16 -10.17
CA GLY A 19 9.93 17.81 -9.67
C GLY A 19 8.47 17.39 -9.78
N THR A 20 8.10 16.84 -10.93
CA THR A 20 6.85 16.12 -11.14
C THR A 20 6.68 14.99 -10.12
N LYS A 21 5.78 15.18 -9.16
CA LYS A 21 4.91 14.14 -8.58
C LYS A 21 3.87 14.84 -7.70
N SER A 22 2.77 15.24 -8.32
CA SER A 22 1.55 15.57 -7.57
C SER A 22 1.06 14.27 -6.95
N ILE A 23 1.47 14.01 -5.70
CA ILE A 23 0.98 12.86 -4.95
C ILE A 23 -0.38 13.27 -4.40
N SER A 24 -1.43 13.02 -5.18
CA SER A 24 -2.80 13.26 -4.75
C SER A 24 -3.05 12.60 -3.38
N PRO A 25 -3.79 13.25 -2.45
CA PRO A 25 -4.01 12.73 -1.09
C PRO A 25 -4.66 11.34 -1.10
N ALA A 26 -5.47 11.03 -2.10
CA ALA A 26 -6.10 9.71 -2.30
C ALA A 26 -5.09 8.56 -2.47
N VAL A 27 -3.93 8.79 -3.11
CA VAL A 27 -2.89 7.77 -3.29
C VAL A 27 -2.16 7.46 -1.98
N ASN A 28 -1.93 8.49 -1.14
CA ASN A 28 -1.34 8.30 0.18
C ASN A 28 -2.29 7.57 1.13
N GLN A 29 -3.60 7.78 0.99
CA GLN A 29 -4.59 7.09 1.81
C GLN A 29 -4.64 5.59 1.48
N ARG A 30 -4.78 5.23 0.19
CA ARG A 30 -4.72 3.82 -0.27
C ARG A 30 -3.48 3.07 0.21
N ASN A 31 -2.33 3.75 0.23
CA ASN A 31 -1.08 3.15 0.75
C ASN A 31 -1.19 2.84 2.24
N ARG A 32 -1.75 3.75 3.03
CA ARG A 32 -1.93 3.54 4.47
C ARG A 32 -2.93 2.44 4.79
N ASP A 33 -4.01 2.36 4.01
CA ASP A 33 -5.05 1.36 4.20
C ASP A 33 -4.49 -0.06 3.97
N ILE A 34 -3.76 -0.28 2.87
CA ILE A 34 -3.17 -1.59 2.58
C ILE A 34 -2.09 -1.98 3.61
N GLU A 35 -1.33 -1.01 4.13
CA GLU A 35 -0.35 -1.20 5.21
C GLU A 35 -0.98 -1.72 6.51
N GLN A 36 -2.27 -1.47 6.75
CA GLN A 36 -2.99 -1.98 7.91
C GLN A 36 -3.74 -3.27 7.63
N ILE A 37 -4.36 -3.41 6.45
CA ILE A 37 -5.17 -4.56 6.09
C ILE A 37 -4.31 -5.82 5.88
N LEU A 38 -3.18 -5.70 5.18
CA LEU A 38 -2.32 -6.86 4.89
C LEU A 38 -1.79 -7.58 6.14
N PRO A 39 -1.25 -6.90 7.16
CA PRO A 39 -0.85 -7.59 8.38
C PRO A 39 -2.02 -8.10 9.24
N ASP A 40 -3.25 -7.65 9.01
CA ASP A 40 -4.44 -8.21 9.65
C ASP A 40 -4.83 -9.55 9.00
N LEU A 41 -4.82 -9.59 7.67
CA LEU A 41 -5.11 -10.80 6.88
C LEU A 41 -3.98 -11.83 6.93
N PHE A 42 -2.74 -11.36 6.86
CA PHE A 42 -1.52 -12.16 6.81
C PHE A 42 -0.61 -11.82 8.00
N PRO A 43 -0.96 -12.26 9.22
CA PRO A 43 -0.20 -11.95 10.43
C PRO A 43 1.22 -12.56 10.44
N LEU A 44 1.43 -13.61 9.63
CA LEU A 44 2.72 -14.28 9.43
C LEU A 44 3.68 -13.46 8.56
N GLY A 45 3.18 -12.46 7.81
CA GLY A 45 3.98 -11.53 7.00
C GLY A 45 3.81 -11.72 5.49
N PRO A 46 4.63 -11.01 4.67
CA PRO A 46 4.56 -11.03 3.21
C PRO A 46 4.98 -12.35 2.56
N THR A 47 5.62 -13.27 3.30
CA THR A 47 5.90 -14.63 2.84
C THR A 47 4.73 -15.58 3.09
N ASP A 48 3.72 -15.15 3.84
CA ASP A 48 2.57 -15.99 4.11
C ASP A 48 1.83 -16.32 2.81
N GLN A 49 1.57 -17.61 2.60
CA GLN A 49 0.89 -18.11 1.41
C GLN A 49 1.53 -17.66 0.09
N ASP A 50 2.84 -17.40 0.10
CA ASP A 50 3.59 -16.90 -1.05
C ASP A 50 2.95 -15.66 -1.69
N ILE A 51 2.22 -14.85 -0.92
CA ILE A 51 1.44 -13.70 -1.43
C ILE A 51 2.35 -12.72 -2.18
N TRP A 52 3.55 -12.49 -1.67
CA TRP A 52 4.55 -11.64 -2.31
C TRP A 52 5.06 -12.21 -3.63
N LEU A 53 5.31 -13.52 -3.68
CA LEU A 53 5.78 -14.20 -4.89
C LEU A 53 4.67 -14.20 -5.96
N ARG A 54 3.42 -14.48 -5.55
CA ARG A 54 2.23 -14.43 -6.42
C ARG A 54 1.98 -13.05 -7.01
N ALA A 55 2.23 -11.99 -6.24
CA ALA A 55 2.19 -10.62 -6.72
C ALA A 55 3.31 -10.25 -7.72
N GLY A 56 4.19 -11.19 -8.10
CA GLY A 56 5.33 -10.97 -8.98
C GLY A 56 6.56 -10.39 -8.27
N GLY A 57 6.58 -10.50 -6.94
CA GLY A 57 7.68 -10.11 -6.08
C GLY A 57 8.70 -11.21 -5.91
N ASP A 58 9.86 -10.84 -5.38
CA ASP A 58 10.88 -11.80 -4.99
C ASP A 58 11.02 -11.79 -3.47
N VAL A 59 10.73 -12.94 -2.85
CA VAL A 59 10.78 -13.10 -1.40
C VAL A 59 12.21 -12.99 -0.85
N SER A 60 13.23 -13.27 -1.66
CA SER A 60 14.64 -13.15 -1.26
C SER A 60 15.07 -11.69 -1.09
N ARG A 61 14.34 -10.74 -1.70
CA ARG A 61 14.51 -9.29 -1.48
C ARG A 61 13.80 -8.77 -0.23
N LEU A 62 12.91 -9.55 0.36
CA LEU A 62 12.20 -9.14 1.57
C LEU A 62 13.11 -9.18 2.80
N ARG A 63 12.91 -8.20 3.68
CA ARG A 63 13.51 -8.22 5.02
C ARG A 63 12.54 -8.88 5.98
N LEU A 64 12.68 -10.19 6.18
CA LEU A 64 11.88 -11.00 7.10
C LEU A 64 12.36 -10.85 8.56
N SER A 65 12.58 -9.62 9.01
CA SER A 65 13.06 -9.34 10.37
C SER A 65 11.93 -8.78 11.23
N GLY A 66 11.64 -9.47 12.34
CA GLY A 66 10.64 -9.07 13.32
C GLY A 66 9.23 -9.61 13.04
N ASN A 67 8.21 -8.96 13.58
CA ASN A 67 6.80 -9.36 13.44
C ASN A 67 6.29 -9.17 12.00
N GLY A 68 5.26 -9.94 11.61
CA GLY A 68 4.63 -9.86 10.27
C GLY A 68 4.26 -8.42 9.84
N ARG A 69 3.77 -7.59 10.78
CA ARG A 69 3.57 -6.14 10.56
C ARG A 69 4.84 -5.42 10.09
N ALA A 70 5.96 -5.60 10.81
CA ALA A 70 7.22 -4.96 10.45
C ALA A 70 7.73 -5.43 9.08
N GLN A 71 7.55 -6.73 8.79
CA GLN A 71 7.87 -7.30 7.49
C GLN A 71 7.03 -6.66 6.37
N TRP A 72 5.72 -6.48 6.58
CA TRP A 72 4.83 -5.79 5.64
C TRP A 72 5.21 -4.33 5.39
N TYR A 73 5.52 -3.57 6.45
CA TYR A 73 6.03 -2.20 6.30
C TYR A 73 7.32 -2.17 5.47
N GLY A 74 8.26 -3.07 5.72
CA GLY A 74 9.49 -3.19 4.94
C GLY A 74 9.22 -3.52 3.47
N ALA A 75 8.28 -4.44 3.23
CA ALA A 75 7.87 -4.89 1.91
C ALA A 75 7.21 -3.75 1.11
N LEU A 76 6.21 -3.07 1.67
CA LEU A 76 5.52 -1.95 1.03
C LEU A 76 6.46 -0.75 0.79
N ARG A 77 7.43 -0.55 1.69
CA ARG A 77 8.50 0.42 1.48
C ARG A 77 9.42 0.02 0.31
N LEU A 78 9.74 -1.26 0.13
CA LEU A 78 10.49 -1.74 -1.04
C LEU A 78 9.75 -1.42 -2.35
N ILE A 79 8.45 -1.69 -2.44
CA ILE A 79 7.64 -1.33 -3.62
C ILE A 79 7.66 0.19 -3.85
N SER A 80 7.59 0.97 -2.77
CA SER A 80 7.67 2.44 -2.85
C SER A 80 9.00 2.95 -3.40
N GLN A 81 10.09 2.23 -3.11
CA GLN A 81 11.44 2.55 -3.58
C GLN A 81 11.75 1.96 -4.96
N GLY A 82 10.79 1.26 -5.60
CA GLY A 82 11.01 0.56 -6.87
C GLY A 82 11.80 -0.75 -6.74
N GLY A 83 11.89 -1.29 -5.53
CA GLY A 83 12.47 -2.60 -5.23
C GLY A 83 11.42 -3.65 -4.90
N GLY A 84 11.86 -4.86 -4.55
CA GLY A 84 10.98 -5.96 -4.12
C GLY A 84 10.68 -7.03 -5.17
N GLY A 85 11.10 -6.86 -6.42
CA GLY A 85 10.87 -7.81 -7.52
C GLY A 85 10.87 -7.09 -8.86
N GLY A 86 10.79 -7.84 -9.97
CA GLY A 86 10.72 -7.26 -11.32
C GLY A 86 9.30 -6.80 -11.71
N ASN A 87 8.25 -7.39 -11.13
CA ASN A 87 6.87 -7.17 -11.54
C ASN A 87 5.91 -6.85 -10.38
N ILE A 88 6.44 -6.70 -9.16
CA ILE A 88 5.59 -6.43 -8.00
C ILE A 88 5.14 -4.99 -7.94
N SER A 89 3.84 -4.82 -7.81
CA SER A 89 3.17 -3.54 -7.59
C SER A 89 2.13 -3.69 -6.49
N ARG A 90 1.70 -2.57 -5.90
CA ARG A 90 0.61 -2.60 -4.92
C ARG A 90 -0.66 -3.21 -5.52
N ASP A 91 -0.94 -2.91 -6.78
CA ASP A 91 -2.10 -3.45 -7.51
C ASP A 91 -2.02 -4.98 -7.62
N SER A 92 -0.88 -5.52 -8.06
CA SER A 92 -0.64 -6.96 -8.10
C SER A 92 -0.74 -7.62 -6.71
N LEU A 93 -0.35 -6.91 -5.65
CA LEU A 93 -0.44 -7.39 -4.28
C LEU A 93 -1.90 -7.42 -3.79
N ILE A 94 -2.70 -6.41 -4.14
CA ILE A 94 -4.14 -6.39 -3.85
C ILE A 94 -4.85 -7.50 -4.64
N ASP A 95 -4.52 -7.67 -5.92
CA ASP A 95 -5.11 -8.72 -6.76
C ASP A 95 -4.81 -10.12 -6.21
N ALA A 96 -3.55 -10.38 -5.85
CA ALA A 96 -3.17 -11.63 -5.20
C ALA A 96 -3.83 -11.81 -3.82
N ALA A 97 -4.06 -10.74 -3.06
CA ALA A 97 -4.73 -10.82 -1.77
C ALA A 97 -6.26 -11.02 -1.93
N LEU A 98 -6.85 -10.49 -3.00
CA LEU A 98 -8.24 -10.72 -3.37
C LEU A 98 -8.47 -12.14 -3.91
N ASP A 99 -7.46 -12.77 -4.52
CA ASP A 99 -7.51 -14.17 -4.92
C ASP A 99 -7.67 -15.09 -3.70
N GLU A 100 -6.94 -14.83 -2.61
CA GLU A 100 -7.12 -15.56 -1.35
C GLU A 100 -8.34 -15.14 -0.54
N PHE A 101 -8.59 -13.82 -0.45
CA PHE A 101 -9.65 -13.25 0.38
C PHE A 101 -10.66 -12.46 -0.46
N PRO A 102 -11.40 -13.11 -1.38
CA PRO A 102 -12.33 -12.43 -2.29
C PRO A 102 -13.52 -11.80 -1.56
N ALA A 103 -13.82 -12.27 -0.34
CA ALA A 103 -14.90 -11.76 0.49
C ALA A 103 -14.50 -10.52 1.33
N HIS A 104 -13.24 -10.09 1.31
CA HIS A 104 -12.77 -9.02 2.18
C HIS A 104 -13.16 -7.64 1.63
N ARG A 105 -14.06 -6.95 2.34
CA ARG A 105 -14.67 -5.70 1.88
C ARG A 105 -13.68 -4.54 1.76
N GLU A 106 -12.67 -4.47 2.62
CA GLU A 106 -11.68 -3.38 2.62
C GLU A 106 -10.73 -3.48 1.41
N LEU A 107 -10.21 -4.68 1.13
CA LEU A 107 -9.40 -4.95 -0.08
C LEU A 107 -10.19 -4.60 -1.35
N ARG A 108 -11.49 -4.91 -1.37
CA ARG A 108 -12.37 -4.60 -2.50
C ARG A 108 -12.60 -3.11 -2.70
N GLY A 109 -12.46 -2.29 -1.65
CA GLY A 109 -12.53 -0.84 -1.73
C GLY A 109 -11.24 -0.19 -2.26
N LEU A 110 -10.12 -0.92 -2.23
CA LEU A 110 -8.80 -0.42 -2.63
C LEU A 110 -8.49 -0.61 -4.12
N ARG A 111 -9.18 -1.52 -4.81
CA ARG A 111 -9.16 -1.65 -6.27
C ARG A 111 -9.88 -0.44 -6.89
#